data_AF-A0A6N7MH22-F1
#
_entry.id   AF-A0A6N7MH22-F1
#
_cell.length_a   1.000
_cell.length_b   1.000
_cell.length_c   1.000
_cell.angle_alpha   90.00
_cell.angle_beta   90.00
_cell.angle_gamma   90.00
#
_symmetry.space_group_name_H-M   'P 1'
#
loop_
_entity.id
_entity.type
_entity.pdbx_description
1 polymer ?
#
loop_
_entity_poly.entity_id
_entity_poly.type
_entity_poly.pdbx_seq_one_letter_code
_entity_poly.pdbx_strand_id
1 'polypeptide(L)' 'MSNYFARYSPDGKWIVFCQVESFMLLMPDSKLYIMPAEGGTPRERI' A
#
# COMPACT_ATOMS: atom_id res chain seq x y z
N MET A 1 2.35 11.50 12.94
CA MET A 1 1.72 10.30 12.32
C MET A 1 2.45 10.01 11.03
N SER A 2 2.89 8.76 10.82
CA SER A 2 3.52 8.34 9.56
C SER A 2 2.43 7.79 8.62
N ASN A 3 2.39 8.29 7.38
CA ASN A 3 1.45 7.86 6.35
C ASN A 3 2.01 6.73 5.47
N TYR A 4 3.19 6.18 5.82
CA TYR A 4 3.89 5.19 4.99
C TYR A 4 3.56 3.75 5.33
N PHE A 5 3.01 3.49 6.52
CA PHE A 5 2.68 2.14 6.92
C PHE A 5 1.38 1.69 6.25
N ALA A 6 1.33 0.40 5.91
CA ALA A 6 0.14 -0.24 5.41
C ALA A 6 -1.05 -0.02 6.37
N ARG A 7 -2.22 0.24 5.82
CA ARG A 7 -3.43 0.56 6.57
C ARG A 7 -4.58 -0.31 6.10
N TYR A 8 -5.35 -0.82 7.07
CA TYR A 8 -6.63 -1.45 6.78
C TYR A 8 -7.69 -0.40 6.43
N SER A 9 -8.60 -0.76 5.52
CA SER A 9 -9.84 -0.01 5.32
C SER A 9 -10.72 -0.08 6.57
N PRO A 10 -11.62 0.90 6.79
CA PRO A 10 -12.52 0.89 7.96
C PRO A 10 -13.40 -0.35 8.07
N ASP A 11 -13.75 -0.97 6.95
CA ASP A 11 -14.52 -2.23 6.87
C ASP A 11 -13.63 -3.49 6.95
N GLY A 12 -12.31 -3.33 7.07
CA GLY A 12 -11.34 -4.42 7.20
C GLY A 12 -11.11 -5.24 5.93
N LYS A 13 -11.74 -4.90 4.80
CA LYS A 13 -11.66 -5.71 3.57
C LYS A 13 -10.40 -5.47 2.74
N TRP A 14 -9.75 -4.32 2.92
CA TRP A 14 -8.65 -3.89 2.07
C TRP A 14 -7.45 -3.47 2.89
N ILE A 15 -6.26 -3.66 2.31
CA ILE A 15 -5.00 -3.10 2.78
C ILE A 15 -4.52 -2.12 1.71
N VAL A 16 -4.21 -0.90 2.12
CA VAL A 16 -3.62 0.15 1.28
C VAL A 16 -2.21 0.42 1.78
N PHE A 17 -1.24 0.46 0.87
CA PHE A 17 0.17 0.65 1.22
C PHE A 17 0.95 1.27 0.05
N CYS A 18 2.14 1.79 0.34
CA CYS A 18 3.06 2.28 -0.68
C CYS A 18 4.05 1.18 -1.09
N GLN A 19 4.35 1.06 -2.38
CA GLN A 19 5.39 0.18 -2.90
C GLN A 19 6.36 0.97 -3.77
N VAL A 20 7.65 0.65 -3.64
CA VAL A 20 8.76 1.17 -4.44
C VAL A 20 9.58 -0.01 -4.96
N GLU A 21 10.24 0.15 -6.10
CA GLU A 21 11.21 -0.83 -6.60
C GLU A 21 12.56 -0.70 -5.89
N SER A 22 12.89 0.53 -5.49
CA SER A 22 14.18 0.97 -4.96
C SER A 22 14.46 0.61 -3.49
N PHE A 23 13.64 -0.25 -2.88
CA PHE A 23 13.74 -0.69 -1.47
C PHE A 23 13.74 0.41 -0.39
N MET A 24 13.52 1.68 -0.76
CA MET A 24 13.40 2.82 0.18
C MET A 24 12.02 3.46 0.12
N LEU A 25 11.27 3.35 1.23
CA LEU A 25 9.86 3.75 1.34
C LEU A 25 9.56 5.24 1.06
N LEU A 26 10.56 6.12 1.06
CA LEU A 26 10.40 7.58 0.94
C LEU A 26 10.86 8.13 -0.42
N MET A 27 11.05 7.26 -1.41
CA MET A 27 11.52 7.71 -2.71
C MET A 27 10.38 8.26 -3.59
N PRO A 28 10.70 9.17 -4.54
CA PRO A 28 9.69 9.80 -5.40
C PRO A 28 8.94 8.82 -6.31
N ASP A 29 9.48 7.61 -6.51
CA ASP A 29 8.88 6.50 -7.26
C ASP A 29 7.86 5.70 -6.45
N SER A 30 7.57 6.10 -5.20
CA SER A 30 6.57 5.43 -4.36
C SER A 30 5.18 5.56 -4.93
N LYS A 31 4.56 4.42 -5.25
CA LYS A 31 3.19 4.34 -5.74
C LYS A 31 2.25 3.72 -4.73
N LEU A 32 0.98 4.11 -4.82
CA LEU A 32 -0.07 3.56 -3.97
C LEU A 32 -0.58 2.24 -4.51
N TYR A 33 -0.66 1.23 -3.64
CA TYR A 33 -1.23 -0.07 -3.95
C TYR A 33 -2.39 -0.40 -3.01
N ILE A 34 -3.28 -1.25 -3.49
CA ILE A 34 -4.39 -1.82 -2.72
C ILE A 34 -4.49 -3.32 -2.97
N MET A 35 -4.78 -4.10 -1.92
CA MET A 35 -5.05 -5.54 -2.01
C MET A 35 -6.15 -5.97 -1.03
N PRO A 36 -6.81 -7.12 -1.24
CA PRO A 36 -7.71 -7.70 -0.24
C PRO A 36 -6.97 -8.03 1.06
N ALA A 37 -7.62 -7.83 2.21
CA ALA A 37 -7.04 -8.11 3.52
C ALA A 37 -6.83 -9.60 3.79
N GLU A 38 -7.57 -10.46 3.10
CA GLU A 38 -7.41 -11.92 3.11
C GLU A 38 -6.20 -12.42 2.29
N GLY A 39 -5.51 -11.51 1.59
CA GLY A 39 -4.41 -11.83 0.69
C GLY A 39 -4.80 -11.71 -0.79
N GLY A 40 -3.82 -11.87 -1.67
CA GLY A 40 -4.00 -11.77 -3.12
C GLY A 40 -3.07 -10.75 -3.78
N THR A 41 -3.22 -10.58 -5.09
CA THR A 41 -2.33 -9.74 -5.89
C THR A 41 -2.64 -8.25 -5.69
N PRO A 42 -1.66 -7.43 -5.23
CA PRO A 42 -1.83 -5.99 -5.15
C PRO A 42 -2.03 -5.37 -6.53
N ARG A 43 -2.85 -4.31 -6.58
CA ARG A 43 -3.04 -3.49 -7.78
C ARG A 43 -2.61 -2.05 -7.52
N GLU A 44 -1.92 -1.47 -8.49
CA GLU A 44 -1.54 -0.06 -8.49
C GLU A 44 -2.79 0.80 -8.56
N ARG A 45 -2.87 1.80 -7.68
CA ARG A 45 -3.97 2.76 -7.62
C ARG A 45 -3.38 4.17 -7.76
N ILE A 46 -2.73 4.40 -8.91
CA ILE A 46 -2.21 5.68 -9.47
C ILE A 46 -1.37 6.53 -8.51
#